data_AF-A0A7Z7BUU7-F1
#
_entry.id   AF-A0A7Z7BUU7-F1
#
_cell.length_a   1.000
_cell.length_b   1.000
_cell.length_c   1.000
_cell.angle_alpha   90.00
_cell.angle_beta   90.00
_cell.angle_gamma   90.00
#
_symmetry.space_group_name_H-M   'P 1'
#
loop_
_entity.id
_entity.type
_entity.pdbx_description
1 polymer ?
#
loop_
_entity_poly.entity_id
_entity_poly.type
_entity_poly.pdbx_seq_one_letter_code
_entity_poly.pdbx_strand_id
1 'polypeptide(L)'
;MAGVSEGSIVTIVVAVVGALVGLGSAGLAYRQAYIARRENRQERLEARLARAERDNRLLWLWSRRLVDHIYRGEQPPPPEAPAGLFEDTAQRKDVLK
;
A
#
# COMPACT_ATOMS: atom_id res chain seq x y z
N MET A 1 -60.25 -21.05 5.31
CA MET A 1 -58.82 -20.99 5.64
C MET A 1 -58.08 -21.63 4.49
N ALA A 2 -57.35 -20.84 3.69
CA ALA A 2 -56.64 -21.38 2.53
C ALA A 2 -55.52 -22.32 3.03
N GLY A 3 -55.61 -23.61 2.69
CA GLY A 3 -54.59 -24.60 3.04
C GLY A 3 -53.33 -24.31 2.24
N VAL A 4 -52.21 -24.07 2.94
CA VAL A 4 -50.90 -23.94 2.31
C VAL A 4 -50.56 -25.28 1.66
N SER A 5 -50.31 -25.30 0.35
CA SER A 5 -49.91 -26.51 -0.37
C SER A 5 -48.44 -26.84 -0.12
N GLU A 6 -48.08 -28.12 -0.14
CA GLU A 6 -46.70 -28.58 0.09
C GLU A 6 -45.70 -27.92 -0.87
N GLY A 7 -46.10 -27.67 -2.12
CA GLY A 7 -45.28 -26.95 -3.11
C GLY A 7 -44.94 -25.51 -2.70
N SER A 8 -45.86 -24.80 -2.04
CA SER A 8 -45.59 -23.46 -1.50
C SER A 8 -44.60 -23.52 -0.34
N ILE A 9 -44.67 -24.55 0.51
CA ILE A 9 -43.75 -24.72 1.64
C ILE A 9 -42.33 -24.98 1.14
N VAL A 10 -42.16 -25.90 0.18
CA VAL A 10 -40.84 -26.22 -0.39
C VAL A 10 -40.21 -24.99 -1.05
N THR A 11 -41.00 -24.21 -1.79
CA THR A 11 -40.51 -23.00 -2.46
C THR A 11 -40.01 -21.94 -1.45
N ILE A 12 -40.74 -21.77 -0.34
CA ILE A 12 -40.35 -20.83 0.73
C ILE A 12 -39.04 -21.29 1.39
N VAL A 13 -38.91 -22.57 1.70
CA VAL A 13 -37.69 -23.12 2.34
C VAL A 13 -36.46 -22.94 1.45
N VAL A 14 -36.58 -23.26 0.16
CA VAL A 14 -35.47 -23.09 -0.80
C VAL A 14 -35.06 -21.63 -0.94
N ALA A 15 -36.03 -20.70 -0.99
CA ALA A 15 -35.75 -19.27 -1.06
C ALA A 15 -35.00 -18.75 0.19
N VAL A 16 -35.39 -19.20 1.38
CA VAL A 16 -34.72 -18.80 2.64
C VAL A 16 -33.30 -19.36 2.72
N VAL A 17 -33.10 -20.64 2.38
CA VAL A 17 -31.75 -21.25 2.38
C VAL A 17 -30.85 -20.55 1.35
N GLY A 18 -31.34 -20.28 0.14
CA GLY A 18 -30.61 -19.55 -0.88
C GLY A 18 -30.21 -18.14 -0.45
N ALA A 19 -31.13 -17.41 0.20
CA ALA A 19 -30.86 -16.06 0.72
C ALA A 19 -29.80 -16.05 1.84
N LEU A 20 -29.86 -17.00 2.77
CA LEU A 20 -28.90 -17.10 3.88
C LEU A 20 -27.48 -17.44 3.40
N VAL A 21 -27.35 -18.36 2.44
CA VAL A 21 -26.04 -18.74 1.86
C VAL A 21 -25.45 -17.60 1.02
N GLY A 22 -26.29 -16.91 0.24
CA GLY A 22 -25.86 -15.75 -0.57
C GLY A 22 -25.36 -14.57 0.27
N LEU A 23 -26.04 -14.24 1.37
CA LEU A 23 -25.64 -13.16 2.28
C LEU A 23 -24.34 -13.50 3.05
N GLY A 24 -24.19 -14.74 3.51
CA GLY A 24 -22.99 -15.17 4.23
C GLY A 24 -21.72 -15.12 3.36
N SER A 25 -21.82 -15.58 2.11
CA SER A 25 -20.69 -15.59 1.18
C SER A 25 -20.26 -14.19 0.73
N ALA A 26 -21.21 -13.29 0.49
CA ALA A 26 -20.92 -11.90 0.15
C ALA A 26 -20.21 -11.15 1.29
N GLY A 27 -20.62 -11.36 2.55
CA GLY A 27 -19.99 -10.75 3.71
C GLY A 27 -18.54 -11.20 3.93
N LEU A 28 -18.26 -12.50 3.73
CA LEU A 28 -16.90 -13.04 3.84
C LEU A 28 -16.00 -12.56 2.70
N ALA A 29 -16.50 -12.53 1.46
CA ALA A 29 -15.75 -12.01 0.32
C ALA A 29 -15.42 -10.52 0.48
N TYR A 30 -16.37 -9.72 0.96
CA TYR A 30 -16.16 -8.31 1.25
C TYR A 30 -15.08 -8.11 2.33
N ARG A 31 -15.13 -8.90 3.41
CA ARG A 31 -14.14 -8.84 4.49
C ARG A 31 -12.74 -9.23 4.01
N GLN A 32 -12.62 -10.29 3.21
CA GLN A 32 -11.33 -10.70 2.65
C GLN A 32 -10.75 -9.65 1.70
N ALA A 33 -11.57 -9.09 0.80
CA ALA A 33 -11.12 -8.01 -0.08
C ALA A 33 -10.71 -6.75 0.70
N TYR A 34 -11.39 -6.47 1.82
CA TYR A 34 -11.06 -5.36 2.69
C TYR A 34 -9.72 -5.55 3.41
N ILE A 35 -9.46 -6.74 3.97
CA ILE A 35 -8.20 -7.07 4.65
C ILE A 35 -7.03 -7.05 3.65
N ALA A 36 -7.18 -7.70 2.49
CA ALA A 36 -6.15 -7.72 1.47
C ALA A 36 -5.79 -6.30 0.96
N ARG A 37 -6.77 -5.40 0.84
CA ARG A 37 -6.50 -3.99 0.47
C ARG A 37 -5.74 -3.23 1.56
N ARG A 38 -5.99 -3.55 2.84
CA ARG A 38 -5.28 -2.95 3.97
C ARG A 38 -3.83 -3.42 4.01
N GLU A 39 -3.59 -4.72 3.89
CA GLU A 39 -2.25 -5.31 3.88
C GLU A 39 -1.40 -4.72 2.75
N ASN A 40 -1.91 -4.74 1.51
CA ASN A 40 -1.25 -4.13 0.35
C ASN A 40 -0.94 -2.64 0.55
N ARG A 41 -1.83 -1.90 1.24
CA ARG A 41 -1.59 -0.48 1.54
C ARG A 41 -0.52 -0.32 2.62
N GLN A 42 -0.52 -1.16 3.65
CA GLN A 42 0.48 -1.14 4.72
C GLN A 42 1.87 -1.44 4.18
N GLU A 43 2.05 -2.53 3.43
CA GLU A 43 3.33 -2.88 2.81
C GLU A 43 3.88 -1.75 1.93
N ARG A 44 3.00 -1.13 1.13
CA ARG A 44 3.38 0.03 0.29
C ARG A 44 3.81 1.23 1.12
N LEU A 45 3.15 1.50 2.23
CA LEU A 45 3.48 2.61 3.12
C LEU A 45 4.79 2.34 3.87
N GLU A 46 4.98 1.13 4.39
CA GLU A 46 6.20 0.69 5.05
C GLU A 46 7.40 0.78 4.10
N ALA A 47 7.26 0.28 2.86
CA ALA A 47 8.31 0.43 1.86
C ALA A 47 8.61 1.90 1.53
N ARG A 48 7.60 2.79 1.52
CA ARG A 48 7.81 4.24 1.33
C ARG A 48 8.52 4.87 2.51
N LEU A 49 8.18 4.48 3.74
CA LEU A 49 8.81 4.95 4.96
C LEU A 49 10.28 4.54 4.99
N ALA A 50 10.57 3.26 4.78
CA ALA A 50 11.95 2.73 4.78
C ALA A 50 12.83 3.43 3.73
N ARG A 51 12.27 3.75 2.56
CA ARG A 51 12.97 4.55 1.54
C ARG A 51 13.23 5.98 2.01
N ALA A 52 12.23 6.65 2.57
CA ALA A 52 12.37 8.01 3.09
C ALA A 52 13.41 8.09 4.22
N GLU A 53 13.44 7.10 5.13
CA GLU A 53 14.43 7.02 6.21
C GLU A 53 15.85 6.84 5.67
N ARG A 54 16.03 5.97 4.66
CA ARG A 54 17.31 5.77 3.98
C ARG A 54 17.79 7.06 3.30
N ASP A 55 16.94 7.69 2.50
CA ASP A 55 17.26 8.93 1.79
C ASP A 55 17.58 10.05 2.78
N ASN A 56 16.80 10.19 3.86
CA ASN A 56 17.04 11.21 4.88
C ASN A 56 18.40 11.04 5.56
N ARG A 57 18.79 9.80 5.87
CA ARG A 57 20.12 9.52 6.43
C ARG A 57 21.24 9.89 5.46
N LEU A 58 21.10 9.56 4.19
CA LEU A 58 22.08 9.90 3.15
C LEU A 58 22.18 11.42 2.94
N LEU A 59 21.04 12.12 2.92
CA LEU A 59 21.00 13.58 2.84
C LEU A 59 21.69 14.25 4.01
N TRP A 60 21.49 13.75 5.22
CA TRP A 60 22.14 14.29 6.41
C TRP A 60 23.67 14.16 6.33
N LEU A 61 24.15 12.97 5.97
CA LEU A 61 25.58 12.72 5.79
C LEU A 61 26.19 13.60 4.71
N TRP A 62 25.51 13.71 3.57
CA TRP A 62 25.96 14.54 2.46
C TRP A 62 25.99 16.02 2.85
N SER A 63 24.93 16.51 3.47
CA SER A 63 24.84 17.89 3.97
C SER A 63 25.96 18.20 4.96
N ARG A 64 26.27 17.26 5.86
CA ARG A 64 27.39 17.42 6.79
C ARG A 64 28.73 17.53 6.06
N ARG A 65 28.94 16.69 5.03
CA ARG A 65 30.16 16.72 4.21
C ARG A 65 30.29 18.01 3.41
N LEU A 66 29.19 18.50 2.83
CA LEU A 66 29.15 19.79 2.13
C LEU A 66 29.51 20.94 3.05
N VAL A 67 28.96 20.96 4.27
CA VAL A 67 29.26 22.00 5.26
C VAL A 67 30.73 21.95 5.68
N ASP A 68 31.26 20.76 5.95
CA ASP A 68 32.67 20.57 6.29
C ASP A 68 33.61 21.02 5.16
N HIS A 69 33.28 20.71 3.90
CA HIS A 69 34.00 21.17 2.71
C HIS A 69 34.10 22.70 2.65
N ILE A 70 32.98 23.40 2.91
CA ILE A 70 32.93 24.87 2.93
C ILE A 70 33.82 25.42 4.05
N TYR A 71 33.71 24.86 5.26
CA TYR A 71 34.50 25.33 6.41
C TYR A 71 36.00 25.09 6.26
N ARG A 72 36.41 24.04 5.53
CA ARG A 72 37.82 23.78 5.22
C ARG A 72 38.36 24.67 4.10
N GLY A 73 37.50 25.44 3.43
CA GLY A 73 37.90 26.26 2.28
C GLY A 73 38.37 25.41 1.09
N GLU A 74 37.89 24.16 0.98
CA GLU A 74 38.23 23.30 -0.14
C GLU A 74 37.70 23.91 -1.45
N GLN A 75 38.52 23.89 -2.50
CA GLN A 75 38.15 24.46 -3.80
C GLN A 75 36.99 23.65 -4.43
N PRO A 76 36.19 24.26 -5.31
CA PRO A 76 35.21 23.52 -6.11
C PRO A 76 35.92 22.41 -6.90
N PRO A 77 35.30 21.24 -7.13
CA PRO A 77 33.87 20.97 -7.02
C PRO A 77 33.40 20.55 -5.62
N PRO A 78 32.12 20.79 -5.27
CA PRO A 78 31.52 20.25 -4.07
C PRO A 78 31.58 18.71 -4.03
N PRO A 79 31.55 18.11 -2.82
CA PRO A 79 31.40 16.67 -2.66
C PRO A 79 30.19 16.14 -3.42
N GLU A 80 30.40 15.09 -4.22
CA GLU A 80 29.33 14.44 -4.96
C GLU A 80 28.27 13.82 -4.04
N ALA A 81 27.04 13.73 -4.55
CA ALA A 81 25.95 13.08 -3.86
C ALA A 81 26.26 11.60 -3.62
N PRO A 82 25.91 11.03 -2.44
CA PRO A 82 26.12 9.62 -2.17
C PRO A 82 25.27 8.74 -3.10
N ALA A 83 25.84 7.61 -3.52
CA ALA A 83 25.16 6.63 -4.36
C ALA A 83 23.83 6.16 -3.72
N GLY A 84 22.81 5.98 -4.54
CA GLY A 84 21.49 5.54 -4.12
C GLY A 84 20.59 6.64 -3.55
N LEU A 85 21.07 7.88 -3.41
CA LEU A 85 20.24 9.00 -2.98
C LEU A 85 19.15 9.29 -4.02
N PHE A 86 17.88 9.13 -3.64
CA PHE A 86 16.69 9.30 -4.50
C PHE A 86 16.59 8.37 -5.72
N GLU A 87 17.34 7.27 -5.77
CA GLU A 87 17.39 6.36 -6.92
C GLU A 87 16.00 5.83 -7.32
N ASP A 88 15.20 5.42 -6.33
CA ASP A 88 13.83 4.94 -6.53
C ASP A 88 12.87 6.03 -7.05
N THR A 89 13.09 7.28 -6.66
CA THR A 89 12.21 8.40 -7.06
C THR A 89 12.56 8.90 -8.47
N ALA A 90 13.84 8.85 -8.84
CA ALA A 90 14.31 9.18 -10.18
C ALA A 90 13.76 8.19 -11.22
N GLN A 91 13.88 6.87 -10.97
CA GLN A 91 13.32 5.84 -11.86
C GLN A 91 11.82 6.03 -12.12
N ARG A 92 11.04 6.41 -11.10
CA ARG A 92 9.59 6.65 -11.26
C ARG A 92 9.28 7.78 -12.26
N LYS A 93 10.11 8.82 -12.35
CA LYS A 93 9.88 9.94 -13.28
C LYS A 93 10.11 9.54 -14.73
N ASP A 94 11.01 8.59 -15.00
CA ASP A 94 11.30 8.15 -16.36
C ASP A 94 10.25 7.20 -16.92
N VAL A 95 9.48 6.51 -16.07
CA VAL A 95 8.32 5.69 -16.48
C VAL A 95 7.10 6.55 -16.88
N LEU A 96 7.08 7.83 -16.52
CA LEU A 96 5.94 8.73 -16.72
C LEU A 96 6.11 9.71 -17.91
N LYS A 97 7.16 9.55 -18.72
CA LYS A 97 7.39 10.29 -19.97
C LYS A 97 6.91 9.48 -21.16
#